data_AF-A0A1X7S168-F1
#
_entry.id   AF-A0A1X7S168-F1
#
_cell.length_a   1.000
_cell.length_b   1.000
_cell.length_c   1.000
_cell.angle_alpha   90.00
_cell.angle_beta   90.00
_cell.angle_gamma   90.00
#
_symmetry.space_group_name_H-M   'P 1'
#
loop_
_entity.id
_entity.type
_entity.pdbx_description
1 polymer ?
#
loop_
_entity_poly.entity_id
_entity_poly.type
_entity_poly.pdbx_seq_one_letter_code
_entity_poly.pdbx_strand_id
1 'polypeptide(L)'
;MARTTAATALDGNISSAIDHTRSPSSVNPSPTVPLPCPILNLPSELIGNICMYLTPNIHLKVQRMVFGLGGHGHLITALNKHDWHAYFNFSMTRWELRAKCLDAIKSAHTSRDLILTMEMERHAGDPTLPVSMSKAPFPCKVRSLMTFLNKFNGLEVSTVVSMSKVLHGAKPAEYTPGDDKSTKRTTVMIDIAKPLRRDRAPHPADLSNIVSIEEEILWDTTKPADASAFAAVQANMQYVLDFPVQTGVNIEVPYLSNVTAKGLYDLGCVLAVRAREYTMQHIDVVNGQGEIVIKKHKSCMNWLGCIERGRAERTKRKAAKNAAEVEEGEQEEL
;
A
#
# COMPACT_ATOMS: atom_id res chain seq x y z
N MET A 1 -27.54 -1.76 11.59
CA MET A 1 -27.20 -2.82 10.62
C MET A 1 -26.24 -2.25 9.58
N ALA A 2 -24.99 -2.72 9.60
CA ALA A 2 -23.90 -2.15 8.81
C ALA A 2 -23.99 -2.53 7.32
N ARG A 3 -23.86 -1.53 6.44
CA ARG A 3 -23.72 -1.72 4.98
C ARG A 3 -22.38 -1.12 4.54
N THR A 4 -21.41 -1.99 4.25
CA THR A 4 -20.10 -1.65 3.67
C THR A 4 -20.23 -1.68 2.15
N THR A 5 -19.89 -0.58 1.46
CA THR A 5 -19.90 -0.53 -0.01
C THR A 5 -18.59 0.01 -0.60
N ALA A 6 -17.96 -0.77 -1.48
CA ALA A 6 -16.67 -0.60 -2.12
C ALA A 6 -16.90 -0.51 -3.64
N ALA A 7 -16.28 0.46 -4.30
CA ALA A 7 -16.32 0.60 -5.74
C ALA A 7 -15.04 0.01 -6.34
N THR A 8 -15.17 -1.12 -7.03
CA THR A 8 -14.19 -1.55 -8.03
C THR A 8 -14.94 -1.85 -9.33
N ALA A 9 -14.55 -1.15 -10.39
CA ALA A 9 -14.69 -1.69 -11.73
C ALA A 9 -13.61 -2.75 -11.91
N LEU A 10 -13.91 -3.97 -11.45
CA LEU A 10 -13.41 -5.20 -12.03
C LEU A 10 -14.65 -6.07 -12.25
N ASP A 11 -14.82 -6.51 -13.48
CA ASP A 11 -15.89 -7.40 -13.86
C ASP A 11 -15.57 -8.81 -13.39
N GLY A 12 -16.56 -9.40 -12.73
CA GLY A 12 -16.56 -10.80 -12.35
C GLY A 12 -17.99 -11.19 -12.00
N ASN A 13 -18.66 -11.96 -12.86
CA ASN A 13 -18.66 -13.41 -12.67
C ASN A 13 -19.43 -14.17 -13.78
N ILE A 14 -18.85 -15.34 -14.04
CA ILE A 14 -19.39 -16.65 -14.45
C ILE A 14 -20.90 -16.85 -14.25
N SER A 15 -21.49 -17.56 -15.23
CA SER A 15 -22.76 -18.30 -15.25
C SER A 15 -23.92 -17.61 -15.97
N SER A 16 -23.95 -17.76 -17.29
CA SER A 16 -25.15 -17.56 -18.10
C SER A 16 -26.22 -18.58 -17.69
N ALA A 17 -27.35 -18.08 -17.19
CA ALA A 17 -28.58 -18.82 -17.17
C ALA A 17 -28.96 -19.18 -18.62
N ILE A 18 -29.28 -20.45 -18.82
CA ILE A 18 -29.77 -20.99 -20.07
C ILE A 18 -31.19 -20.47 -20.27
N ASP A 19 -31.40 -19.66 -21.31
CA ASP A 19 -32.73 -19.29 -21.79
C ASP A 19 -32.99 -20.08 -23.08
N HIS A 20 -33.70 -21.20 -22.93
CA HIS A 20 -34.10 -22.07 -24.04
C HIS A 20 -35.28 -21.45 -24.79
N THR A 21 -35.08 -20.43 -25.63
CA THR A 21 -36.02 -20.11 -26.73
C THR A 21 -35.41 -19.13 -27.73
N ARG A 22 -34.50 -19.61 -28.60
CA ARG A 22 -34.38 -19.05 -29.96
C ARG A 22 -33.72 -20.07 -30.90
N SER A 23 -34.45 -20.39 -31.98
CA SER A 23 -34.05 -21.32 -33.05
C SER A 23 -32.65 -21.04 -33.61
N PRO A 24 -31.86 -22.07 -33.96
CA PRO A 24 -30.49 -21.91 -34.41
C PRO A 24 -30.44 -21.53 -35.90
N SER A 25 -29.90 -20.36 -36.23
CA SER A 25 -29.31 -20.14 -37.54
C SER A 25 -27.97 -20.87 -37.57
N SER A 26 -27.89 -21.95 -38.35
CA SER A 26 -26.67 -22.73 -38.55
C SER A 26 -25.59 -21.90 -39.25
N VAL A 27 -24.68 -21.34 -38.47
CA VAL A 27 -23.37 -20.92 -38.97
C VAL A 27 -22.42 -22.02 -38.55
N ASN A 28 -21.95 -22.82 -39.52
CA ASN A 28 -20.87 -23.78 -39.31
C ASN A 28 -19.65 -23.01 -38.78
N PRO A 29 -19.22 -23.21 -37.51
CA PRO A 29 -17.92 -22.71 -37.10
C PRO A 29 -16.87 -23.64 -37.72
N SER A 30 -16.06 -23.09 -38.62
CA SER A 30 -14.77 -23.70 -38.97
C SER A 30 -14.04 -24.10 -37.68
N PRO A 31 -13.31 -25.23 -37.63
CA PRO A 31 -12.57 -25.60 -36.44
C PRO A 31 -11.56 -24.51 -36.13
N THR A 32 -11.81 -23.72 -35.09
CA THR A 32 -10.87 -22.74 -34.56
C THR A 32 -9.70 -23.54 -34.03
N VAL A 33 -8.69 -23.79 -34.87
CA VAL A 33 -7.47 -24.46 -34.44
C VAL A 33 -6.92 -23.62 -33.28
N PRO A 34 -6.83 -24.21 -32.08
CA PRO A 34 -6.35 -23.48 -30.93
C PRO A 34 -4.90 -23.05 -31.19
N LEU A 35 -4.64 -21.77 -31.50
CA LEU A 35 -3.29 -21.22 -31.75
C LEU A 35 -2.30 -21.71 -30.68
N PRO A 36 -1.16 -22.32 -31.05
CA PRO A 36 -0.24 -22.91 -30.08
C PRO A 36 0.11 -21.87 -29.02
N CYS A 37 -0.03 -22.25 -27.74
CA CYS A 37 0.42 -21.43 -26.62
C CYS A 37 1.79 -21.99 -26.21
N PRO A 38 2.91 -21.37 -26.64
CA PRO A 38 4.23 -21.97 -26.47
C PRO A 38 4.59 -22.20 -25.00
N ILE A 39 4.00 -21.40 -24.10
CA ILE A 39 4.13 -21.55 -22.65
C ILE A 39 3.61 -22.91 -22.16
N LEU A 40 2.54 -23.44 -22.77
CA LEU A 40 1.98 -24.74 -22.39
C LEU A 40 2.83 -25.93 -22.88
N ASN A 41 3.82 -25.70 -23.74
CA ASN A 41 4.78 -26.74 -24.15
C ASN A 41 5.93 -26.89 -23.15
N LEU A 42 6.00 -26.03 -22.12
CA LEU A 42 7.03 -26.08 -21.10
C LEU A 42 6.70 -27.15 -20.05
N PRO A 43 7.70 -27.66 -19.31
CA PRO A 43 7.47 -28.54 -18.16
C PRO A 43 6.50 -27.91 -17.16
N SER A 44 5.69 -28.75 -16.51
CA SER A 44 4.58 -28.31 -15.69
C SER A 44 5.01 -27.45 -14.49
N GLU A 45 6.21 -27.71 -13.99
CA GLU A 45 6.88 -27.01 -12.90
C GLU A 45 7.29 -25.60 -13.34
N LEU A 46 7.81 -25.49 -14.56
CA LEU A 46 8.26 -24.22 -15.13
C LEU A 46 7.06 -23.31 -15.42
N ILE A 47 5.95 -23.87 -15.92
CA ILE A 47 4.68 -23.12 -16.08
C ILE A 47 4.18 -22.60 -14.74
N GLY A 48 4.23 -23.44 -13.69
CA GLY A 48 3.85 -23.05 -12.33
C GLY A 48 4.68 -21.87 -11.83
N ASN A 49 6.00 -21.94 -11.97
CA ASN A 49 6.93 -20.87 -11.58
C ASN A 49 6.68 -19.57 -12.36
N ILE A 50 6.46 -19.66 -13.67
CA ILE A 50 6.08 -18.50 -14.50
C ILE A 50 4.78 -17.89 -13.98
N CYS A 51 3.76 -18.70 -13.72
CA CYS A 51 2.48 -18.20 -13.22
C CYS A 51 2.62 -17.55 -11.84
N MET A 52 3.44 -18.10 -10.93
CA MET A 52 3.74 -17.47 -9.64
C MET A 52 4.47 -16.14 -9.81
N TYR A 53 5.53 -16.11 -10.63
CA TYR A 53 6.29 -14.89 -10.93
C TYR A 53 5.42 -13.78 -11.54
N LEU A 54 4.48 -14.15 -12.42
CA LEU A 54 3.55 -13.21 -13.04
C LEU A 54 2.42 -12.78 -12.10
N THR A 55 2.21 -13.45 -10.96
CA THR A 55 1.13 -13.11 -10.03
C THR A 55 1.48 -11.78 -9.35
N PRO A 56 0.76 -10.69 -9.62
CA PRO A 56 1.11 -9.39 -9.06
C PRO A 56 0.69 -9.30 -7.60
N ASN A 57 1.38 -8.48 -6.80
CA ASN A 57 0.85 -8.02 -5.51
C ASN A 57 -0.36 -7.10 -5.72
N ILE A 58 -1.13 -6.79 -4.68
CA ILE A 58 -2.20 -5.78 -4.77
C ILE A 58 -1.76 -4.51 -4.09
N HIS A 59 -1.81 -3.41 -4.83
CA HIS A 59 -1.54 -2.09 -4.31
C HIS A 59 -2.87 -1.39 -4.05
N LEU A 60 -3.08 -0.92 -2.82
CA LEU A 60 -4.35 -0.38 -2.35
C LEU A 60 -4.20 1.02 -1.79
N LYS A 61 -5.28 1.78 -1.94
CA LYS A 61 -5.55 3.05 -1.26
C LYS A 61 -6.88 2.95 -0.53
N VAL A 62 -6.93 3.36 0.75
CA VAL A 62 -8.15 3.24 1.56
C VAL A 62 -8.56 4.59 2.15
N GLN A 63 -9.80 5.01 1.91
CA GLN A 63 -10.30 6.32 2.33
C GLN A 63 -11.66 6.24 3.00
N ARG A 64 -11.92 7.10 3.99
CA ARG A 64 -13.27 7.29 4.52
C ARG A 64 -14.12 8.05 3.50
N MET A 65 -15.37 7.66 3.36
CA MET A 65 -16.35 8.32 2.51
C MET A 65 -17.54 8.80 3.32
N VAL A 66 -18.13 9.90 2.87
CA VAL A 66 -19.46 10.37 3.27
C VAL A 66 -20.35 10.37 2.04
N PHE A 67 -21.53 9.77 2.15
CA PHE A 67 -22.57 9.77 1.13
C PHE A 67 -23.63 10.83 1.45
N GLY A 68 -24.39 11.27 0.43
CA GLY A 68 -25.59 12.08 0.63
C GLY A 68 -26.53 11.43 1.65
N LEU A 69 -27.12 12.26 2.54
CA LEU A 69 -27.91 11.86 3.72
C LEU A 69 -27.10 11.35 4.94
N GLY A 70 -25.78 11.60 5.00
CA GLY A 70 -24.98 11.38 6.23
C GLY A 70 -24.48 9.94 6.43
N GLY A 71 -24.62 9.07 5.44
CA GLY A 71 -24.04 7.73 5.49
C GLY A 71 -22.51 7.78 5.45
N HIS A 72 -21.84 6.93 6.24
CA HIS A 72 -20.38 6.77 6.22
C HIS A 72 -19.97 5.40 5.67
N GLY A 73 -18.84 5.36 4.97
CA GLY A 73 -18.26 4.12 4.45
C GLY A 73 -16.74 4.22 4.27
N HIS A 74 -16.15 3.14 3.76
CA HIS A 74 -14.72 3.07 3.44
C HIS A 74 -14.57 2.64 1.98
N LEU A 75 -13.78 3.40 1.22
CA LEU A 75 -13.43 3.10 -0.17
C LEU A 75 -12.10 2.39 -0.20
N ILE A 76 -12.03 1.26 -0.87
CA ILE A 76 -10.77 0.63 -1.24
C ILE A 76 -10.60 0.79 -2.74
N THR A 77 -9.49 1.38 -3.15
CA THR A 77 -9.11 1.56 -4.56
C THR A 77 -7.87 0.73 -4.84
N ALA A 78 -7.95 -0.20 -5.79
CA ALA A 78 -6.78 -0.89 -6.31
C ALA A 78 -6.02 0.03 -7.28
N LEU A 79 -4.74 0.27 -6.99
CA LEU A 79 -3.87 1.18 -7.70
C LEU A 79 -3.26 0.52 -8.94
N ASN A 80 -2.94 -0.77 -8.86
CA ASN A 80 -2.34 -1.55 -9.93
C ASN A 80 -3.35 -2.44 -10.67
N LYS A 81 -4.55 -1.91 -10.93
CA LYS A 81 -5.63 -2.62 -11.63
C LYS A 81 -5.22 -3.16 -13.00
N HIS A 82 -4.28 -2.49 -13.68
CA HIS A 82 -3.82 -2.88 -15.01
C HIS A 82 -3.00 -4.16 -14.99
N ASP A 83 -2.17 -4.36 -13.98
CA ASP A 83 -1.34 -5.56 -13.82
C ASP A 83 -2.23 -6.78 -13.54
N TRP A 84 -3.20 -6.61 -12.66
CA TRP A 84 -4.20 -7.64 -12.38
C TRP A 84 -5.08 -7.97 -13.59
N HIS A 85 -5.44 -6.96 -14.39
CA HIS A 85 -6.18 -7.18 -15.63
C HIS A 85 -5.33 -7.93 -16.67
N ALA A 86 -4.03 -7.60 -16.79
CA ALA A 86 -3.10 -8.31 -17.65
C ALA A 86 -2.94 -9.77 -17.21
N TYR A 87 -2.77 -10.02 -15.91
CA TYR A 87 -2.71 -11.36 -15.33
C TYR A 87 -4.01 -12.15 -15.57
N PHE A 88 -5.16 -11.51 -15.38
CA PHE A 88 -6.45 -12.14 -15.65
C PHE A 88 -6.60 -12.50 -17.13
N ASN A 89 -6.27 -11.58 -18.04
CA ASN A 89 -6.30 -11.84 -19.48
C ASN A 89 -5.36 -12.98 -19.87
N PHE A 90 -4.14 -13.00 -19.32
CA PHE A 90 -3.20 -14.10 -19.48
C PHE A 90 -3.83 -15.43 -19.05
N SER A 91 -4.44 -15.48 -17.87
CA SER A 91 -5.10 -16.68 -17.35
C SER A 91 -6.28 -17.15 -18.21
N MET A 92 -6.97 -16.23 -18.90
CA MET A 92 -8.15 -16.52 -19.71
C MET A 92 -7.82 -16.90 -21.16
N THR A 93 -6.55 -16.80 -21.58
CA THR A 93 -6.13 -17.22 -22.92
C THR A 93 -6.39 -18.71 -23.17
N ARG A 94 -6.26 -19.55 -22.14
CA ARG A 94 -6.43 -21.01 -22.16
C ARG A 94 -6.95 -21.54 -20.83
N TRP A 95 -7.77 -22.58 -20.85
CA TRP A 95 -8.32 -23.16 -19.62
C TRP A 95 -7.22 -23.85 -18.78
N GLU A 96 -6.20 -24.42 -19.43
CA GLU A 96 -5.04 -25.02 -18.77
C GLU A 96 -4.21 -23.96 -18.03
N LEU A 97 -3.98 -22.81 -18.67
CA LEU A 97 -3.30 -21.67 -18.03
C LEU A 97 -4.12 -21.11 -16.88
N ARG A 98 -5.45 -21.04 -17.03
CA ARG A 98 -6.34 -20.63 -15.95
C ARG A 98 -6.16 -21.51 -14.71
N ALA A 99 -6.11 -22.83 -14.88
CA ALA A 99 -5.89 -23.76 -13.79
C ALA A 99 -4.52 -23.51 -13.13
N LYS A 100 -3.45 -23.34 -13.92
CA LYS A 100 -2.11 -23.05 -13.41
C LYS A 100 -2.00 -21.72 -12.69
N CYS A 101 -2.65 -20.66 -13.16
CA CYS A 101 -2.71 -19.37 -12.48
C CYS A 101 -3.49 -19.46 -11.15
N LEU A 102 -4.60 -20.19 -11.13
CA LEU A 102 -5.35 -20.43 -9.89
C LEU A 102 -4.52 -21.20 -8.86
N ASP A 103 -3.77 -22.21 -9.31
CA ASP A 103 -2.88 -22.96 -8.43
C ASP A 103 -1.68 -22.13 -7.99
N ALA A 104 -1.13 -21.26 -8.85
CA ALA A 104 -0.09 -20.30 -8.45
C ALA A 104 -0.56 -19.35 -7.34
N ILE A 105 -1.79 -18.81 -7.42
CA ILE A 105 -2.36 -17.99 -6.34
C ILE A 105 -2.49 -18.80 -5.04
N LYS A 106 -2.95 -20.06 -5.11
CA LYS A 106 -3.05 -20.93 -3.93
C LYS A 106 -1.67 -21.22 -3.35
N SER A 107 -0.69 -21.56 -4.18
CA SER A 107 0.68 -21.85 -3.78
C SER A 107 1.32 -20.64 -3.12
N ALA A 108 1.18 -19.45 -3.71
CA ALA A 108 1.69 -18.20 -3.16
C ALA A 108 0.98 -17.82 -1.84
N HIS A 109 -0.29 -18.20 -1.68
CA HIS A 109 -0.98 -18.14 -0.39
C HIS A 109 -0.52 -19.24 0.59
N THR A 110 -0.02 -20.40 0.16
CA THR A 110 0.54 -21.38 1.10
C THR A 110 1.96 -20.98 1.53
N SER A 111 2.78 -20.44 0.62
CA SER A 111 4.14 -19.99 0.89
C SER A 111 4.23 -18.61 1.54
N ARG A 112 3.12 -17.86 1.58
CA ARG A 112 3.03 -16.47 2.10
C ARG A 112 3.76 -15.44 1.25
N ASP A 113 3.87 -15.70 -0.05
CA ASP A 113 4.53 -14.80 -1.02
C ASP A 113 3.60 -13.68 -1.53
N LEU A 114 2.29 -13.77 -1.26
CA LEU A 114 1.32 -12.73 -1.64
C LEU A 114 1.17 -11.65 -0.56
N ILE A 115 1.44 -10.40 -0.96
CA ILE A 115 1.38 -9.23 -0.10
C ILE A 115 0.34 -8.22 -0.61
N LEU A 116 -0.48 -7.70 0.30
CA LEU A 116 -1.24 -6.48 0.09
C LEU A 116 -0.35 -5.30 0.44
N THR A 117 -0.21 -4.32 -0.45
CA THR A 117 0.53 -3.10 -0.18
C THR A 117 -0.45 -1.94 -0.06
N MET A 118 -0.59 -1.36 1.13
CA MET A 118 -1.35 -0.13 1.34
C MET A 118 -0.43 1.08 1.21
N GLU A 119 -0.56 1.80 0.11
CA GLU A 119 0.29 2.95 -0.20
C GLU A 119 -0.27 4.24 0.40
N MET A 120 0.20 4.63 1.59
CA MET A 120 -0.20 5.91 2.18
C MET A 120 0.35 7.10 1.39
N GLU A 121 1.42 6.90 0.61
CA GLU A 121 2.00 7.91 -0.29
C GLU A 121 1.03 8.39 -1.38
N ARG A 122 0.04 7.56 -1.76
CA ARG A 122 -1.02 7.97 -2.71
C ARG A 122 -2.13 8.81 -2.07
N HIS A 123 -2.01 9.12 -0.77
CA HIS A 123 -2.91 10.00 -0.05
C HIS A 123 -2.29 11.39 0.05
N ALA A 124 -2.59 12.26 -0.92
CA ALA A 124 -2.07 13.64 -0.94
C ALA A 124 -2.63 14.55 0.17
N GLY A 125 -3.72 14.15 0.83
CA GLY A 125 -4.40 14.92 1.88
C GLY A 125 -4.36 14.21 3.23
N ASP A 126 -4.96 14.83 4.25
CA ASP A 126 -5.14 14.20 5.55
C ASP A 126 -6.03 12.94 5.40
N PRO A 127 -5.52 11.74 5.71
CA PRO A 127 -6.27 10.50 5.50
C PRO A 127 -7.46 10.38 6.46
N THR A 128 -7.53 11.16 7.54
CA THR A 128 -8.68 11.15 8.47
C THR A 128 -9.90 11.86 7.91
N LEU A 129 -9.71 12.73 6.91
CA LEU A 129 -10.78 13.52 6.31
C LEU A 129 -11.55 12.67 5.28
N PRO A 130 -12.89 12.70 5.34
CA PRO A 130 -13.68 11.94 4.39
C PRO A 130 -13.64 12.56 2.99
N VAL A 131 -13.70 11.70 1.99
CA VAL A 131 -13.99 12.11 0.61
C VAL A 131 -15.51 12.18 0.42
N SER A 132 -15.99 13.30 -0.11
CA SER A 132 -17.39 13.46 -0.49
C SER A 132 -17.64 12.80 -1.84
N MET A 133 -18.63 11.93 -1.90
CA MET A 133 -19.07 11.28 -3.14
C MET A 133 -20.52 11.67 -3.42
N SER A 134 -20.78 12.13 -4.65
CA SER A 134 -22.12 12.56 -5.08
C SER A 134 -23.12 11.40 -5.17
N LYS A 135 -22.64 10.15 -5.30
CA LYS A 135 -23.47 8.93 -5.35
C LYS A 135 -22.82 7.81 -4.54
N ALA A 136 -23.66 7.02 -3.86
CA ALA A 136 -23.21 5.78 -3.23
C ALA A 136 -22.80 4.78 -4.33
N PRO A 137 -21.61 4.16 -4.26
CA PRO A 137 -21.25 3.08 -5.17
C PRO A 137 -22.16 1.86 -4.92
N PHE A 138 -22.39 1.04 -5.93
CA PHE A 138 -23.33 -0.09 -5.88
C PHE A 138 -22.89 -1.21 -4.91
N PRO A 139 -23.81 -1.83 -4.14
CA PRO A 139 -23.49 -2.73 -3.01
C PRO A 139 -22.97 -4.13 -3.35
N CYS A 140 -23.11 -4.62 -4.59
CA CYS A 140 -22.93 -6.05 -4.87
C CYS A 140 -21.48 -6.54 -4.97
N LYS A 141 -20.46 -5.66 -5.07
CA LYS A 141 -19.06 -6.04 -5.34
C LYS A 141 -18.12 -6.06 -4.11
N VAL A 142 -18.62 -5.73 -2.91
CA VAL A 142 -17.75 -5.63 -1.71
C VAL A 142 -17.37 -6.99 -1.15
N ARG A 143 -18.35 -7.89 -1.08
CA ARG A 143 -18.14 -9.21 -0.50
C ARG A 143 -17.10 -9.98 -1.31
N SER A 144 -17.19 -9.92 -2.65
CA SER A 144 -16.21 -10.54 -3.54
C SER A 144 -14.83 -9.90 -3.42
N LEU A 145 -14.73 -8.56 -3.32
CA LEU A 145 -13.45 -7.89 -3.11
C LEU A 145 -12.82 -8.28 -1.78
N MET A 146 -13.56 -8.29 -0.68
CA MET A 146 -13.02 -8.68 0.63
C MET A 146 -12.62 -10.16 0.65
N THR A 147 -13.41 -11.04 0.05
CA THR A 147 -13.03 -12.45 -0.12
C THR A 147 -11.75 -12.59 -0.93
N PHE A 148 -11.52 -11.72 -1.92
CA PHE A 148 -10.28 -11.71 -2.69
C PHE A 148 -9.09 -11.17 -1.89
N LEU A 149 -9.22 -10.03 -1.19
CA LEU A 149 -8.14 -9.48 -0.37
C LEU A 149 -7.75 -10.39 0.79
N ASN A 150 -8.70 -11.14 1.36
CA ASN A 150 -8.40 -12.13 2.39
C ASN A 150 -7.67 -13.39 1.86
N LYS A 151 -7.30 -13.45 0.57
CA LYS A 151 -6.38 -14.47 0.02
C LYS A 151 -4.90 -14.06 0.13
N PHE A 152 -4.61 -12.95 0.78
CA PHE A 152 -3.26 -12.46 0.98
C PHE A 152 -2.86 -12.69 2.44
N ASN A 153 -1.58 -12.93 2.64
CA ASN A 153 -1.04 -13.31 3.94
C ASN A 153 -0.16 -12.24 4.57
N GLY A 154 0.45 -11.41 3.73
CA GLY A 154 1.18 -10.23 4.15
C GLY A 154 0.35 -8.98 3.89
N LEU A 155 0.47 -8.02 4.80
CA LEU A 155 0.07 -6.64 4.59
C LEU A 155 1.29 -5.75 4.82
N GLU A 156 1.76 -5.13 3.75
CA GLU A 156 2.71 -4.03 3.77
C GLU A 156 1.95 -2.71 3.86
N VAL A 157 2.38 -1.83 4.75
CA VAL A 157 1.89 -0.45 4.77
C VAL A 157 3.08 0.50 4.80
N SER A 158 3.14 1.41 3.83
CA SER A 158 4.23 2.38 3.71
C SER A 158 3.72 3.81 3.82
N THR A 159 4.46 4.64 4.54
CA THR A 159 4.21 6.08 4.67
C THR A 159 5.52 6.86 4.79
N VAL A 160 5.48 8.17 4.52
CA VAL A 160 6.64 9.06 4.72
C VAL A 160 6.48 9.88 5.98
N VAL A 161 7.53 9.86 6.79
CA VAL A 161 7.63 10.63 8.03
C VAL A 161 8.74 11.66 7.87
N SER A 162 8.38 12.93 8.05
CA SER A 162 9.33 14.04 8.05
C SER A 162 9.42 14.65 9.44
N MET A 163 10.62 14.81 9.94
CA MET A 163 10.95 15.42 11.22
C MET A 163 11.80 16.66 10.98
N SER A 164 11.61 17.68 11.82
CA SER A 164 12.42 18.90 11.77
C SER A 164 12.63 19.46 13.16
N LYS A 165 13.82 20.00 13.43
CA LYS A 165 14.06 20.81 14.63
C LYS A 165 13.33 22.16 14.50
N VAL A 166 12.64 22.58 15.55
CA VAL A 166 11.98 23.89 15.63
C VAL A 166 12.97 24.88 16.22
N LEU A 167 13.37 25.88 15.45
CA LEU A 167 14.06 27.05 15.99
C LEU A 167 13.06 27.85 16.85
N HIS A 168 13.40 28.09 18.11
CA HIS A 168 12.56 28.80 19.08
C HIS A 168 11.94 30.08 18.49
N GLY A 169 10.61 30.20 18.61
CA GLY A 169 9.84 31.39 18.17
C GLY A 169 9.35 31.36 16.72
N ALA A 170 9.82 30.43 15.88
CA ALA A 170 9.32 30.29 14.51
C ALA A 170 8.12 29.33 14.47
N LYS A 171 6.99 29.77 13.92
CA LYS A 171 5.95 28.83 13.47
C LYS A 171 6.63 27.87 12.48
N PRO A 172 6.38 26.55 12.57
CA PRO A 172 7.00 25.59 11.67
C PRO A 172 6.56 25.91 10.23
N ALA A 173 7.38 26.66 9.50
CA ALA A 173 7.17 26.90 8.10
C ALA A 173 7.28 25.56 7.36
N GLU A 174 6.47 25.37 6.32
CA GLU A 174 6.50 24.16 5.49
C GLU A 174 7.85 23.97 4.79
N TYR A 175 8.66 25.03 4.69
CA TYR A 175 10.03 24.97 4.22
C TYR A 175 10.85 26.18 4.69
N THR A 176 11.74 25.95 5.66
CA THR A 176 12.87 26.85 5.97
C THR A 176 14.17 26.16 5.52
N PRO A 177 14.90 26.72 4.54
CA PRO A 177 16.27 26.28 4.23
C PRO A 177 17.17 26.49 5.46
N GLY A 178 17.91 25.46 5.88
CA GLY A 178 18.87 25.55 6.98
C GLY A 178 18.50 24.81 8.27
N ASP A 179 17.25 24.36 8.42
CA ASP A 179 16.85 23.55 9.58
C ASP A 179 17.28 22.08 9.41
N ASP A 180 17.72 21.48 10.51
CA ASP A 180 17.97 20.05 10.62
C ASP A 180 16.68 19.28 10.34
N LYS A 181 16.69 18.47 9.27
CA LYS A 181 15.54 17.69 8.79
C LYS A 181 15.95 16.27 8.47
N SER A 182 15.12 15.33 8.89
CA SER A 182 15.19 13.93 8.47
C SER A 182 13.84 13.53 7.87
N THR A 183 13.87 12.90 6.70
CA THR A 183 12.68 12.37 6.02
C THR A 183 12.94 10.94 5.62
N LYS A 184 12.09 10.05 6.11
CA LYS A 184 12.21 8.62 5.93
C LYS A 184 10.90 8.04 5.40
N ARG A 185 11.01 7.01 4.57
CA ARG A 185 9.89 6.12 4.28
C ARG A 185 9.91 5.02 5.32
N THR A 186 8.82 4.88 6.06
CA THR A 186 8.60 3.83 7.04
C THR A 186 7.66 2.80 6.43
N THR A 187 8.12 1.57 6.34
CA THR A 187 7.37 0.43 5.83
C THR A 187 7.14 -0.56 6.96
N VAL A 188 5.87 -0.92 7.21
CA VAL A 188 5.49 -1.88 8.23
C VAL A 188 4.91 -3.11 7.57
N MET A 189 5.54 -4.26 7.84
CA MET A 189 5.10 -5.57 7.36
C MET A 189 4.30 -6.27 8.44
N ILE A 190 3.10 -6.74 8.10
CA ILE A 190 2.14 -7.37 9.03
C ILE A 190 1.76 -8.75 8.48
N ASP A 191 1.90 -9.79 9.30
CA ASP A 191 1.39 -11.14 8.99
C ASP A 191 -0.10 -11.22 9.33
N ILE A 192 -0.94 -11.08 8.32
CA ILE A 192 -2.40 -11.16 8.44
C ILE A 192 -2.90 -12.62 8.39
N ALA A 193 -2.04 -13.59 8.07
CA ALA A 193 -2.38 -15.01 8.05
C ALA A 193 -2.27 -15.68 9.42
N LYS A 194 -1.79 -15.00 10.46
CA LYS A 194 -1.71 -15.55 11.82
C LYS A 194 -3.10 -15.48 12.49
N PRO A 195 -3.84 -16.60 12.64
CA PRO A 195 -5.11 -16.57 13.34
C PRO A 195 -4.85 -16.22 14.81
N LEU A 196 -5.60 -15.24 15.35
CA LEU A 196 -5.71 -15.09 16.81
C LEU A 196 -6.22 -16.42 17.37
N ARG A 197 -5.45 -17.02 18.28
CA ARG A 197 -5.94 -18.10 19.13
C ARG A 197 -7.03 -17.54 20.04
N ARG A 198 -8.30 -17.68 19.63
CA ARG A 198 -9.47 -17.21 20.40
C ARG A 198 -9.78 -18.10 21.60
N ASP A 199 -9.16 -19.26 21.68
CA ASP A 199 -9.35 -20.30 22.69
C ASP A 199 -8.49 -20.10 23.95
N ARG A 200 -7.56 -19.14 23.95
CA ARG A 200 -6.69 -18.83 25.09
C ARG A 200 -6.54 -17.32 25.26
N ALA A 201 -6.24 -16.89 26.48
CA ALA A 201 -5.79 -15.52 26.73
C ALA A 201 -4.58 -15.23 25.81
N PRO A 202 -4.51 -14.08 25.11
CA PRO A 202 -3.42 -13.77 24.21
C PRO A 202 -2.09 -13.83 24.97
N HIS A 203 -1.12 -14.61 24.49
CA HIS A 203 0.23 -14.53 25.01
C HIS A 203 0.81 -13.15 24.64
N PRO A 204 1.66 -12.51 25.45
CA PRO A 204 2.27 -11.21 25.09
C PRO A 204 2.98 -11.21 23.73
N ALA A 205 3.57 -12.34 23.33
CA ALA A 205 4.18 -12.54 22.01
C ALA A 205 3.17 -12.71 20.84
N ASP A 206 1.88 -12.84 21.14
CA ASP A 206 0.79 -12.86 20.16
C ASP A 206 0.12 -11.49 20.01
N LEU A 207 0.57 -10.47 20.75
CA LEU A 207 0.02 -9.11 20.70
C LEU A 207 0.41 -8.37 19.41
N SER A 208 1.59 -8.64 18.84
CA SER A 208 1.97 -8.05 17.56
C SER A 208 2.10 -9.13 16.49
N ASN A 209 1.50 -8.88 15.34
CA ASN A 209 1.74 -9.61 14.11
C ASN A 209 2.58 -8.77 13.12
N ILE A 210 3.22 -7.71 13.60
CA ILE A 210 4.24 -7.00 12.83
C ILE A 210 5.44 -7.93 12.67
N VAL A 211 5.82 -8.17 11.42
CA VAL A 211 6.99 -8.96 11.02
C VAL A 211 8.23 -8.08 11.03
N SER A 212 8.13 -6.86 10.49
CA SER A 212 9.23 -5.90 10.45
C SER A 212 8.71 -4.46 10.33
N ILE A 213 9.56 -3.53 10.79
CA ILE A 213 9.44 -2.09 10.53
C ILE A 213 10.76 -1.68 9.88
N GLU A 214 10.70 -1.26 8.64
CA GLU A 214 11.85 -0.87 7.83
C GLU A 214 11.82 0.63 7.55
N GLU A 215 13.00 1.26 7.55
CA GLU A 215 13.15 2.68 7.32
C GLU A 215 14.15 2.95 6.20
N GLU A 216 13.66 3.55 5.12
CA GLU A 216 14.50 4.06 4.03
C GLU A 216 14.71 5.57 4.22
N ILE A 217 15.96 6.01 4.31
CA ILE A 217 16.30 7.43 4.40
C ILE A 217 16.13 8.07 3.01
N LEU A 218 15.13 8.96 2.89
CA LEU A 218 14.89 9.70 1.65
C LEU A 218 15.70 10.99 1.59
N TRP A 219 15.85 11.64 2.73
CA TRP A 219 16.60 12.89 2.87
C TRP A 219 17.01 13.08 4.32
N ASP A 220 18.29 13.40 4.56
CA ASP A 220 18.78 13.70 5.90
C ASP A 220 19.78 14.86 5.88
N THR A 221 19.58 15.81 6.78
CA THR A 221 20.41 16.99 7.02
C THR A 221 20.68 17.20 8.51
N THR A 222 20.37 16.19 9.33
CA THR A 222 20.53 16.23 10.78
C THR A 222 22.00 16.34 11.16
N LYS A 223 22.35 17.30 12.01
CA LYS A 223 23.71 17.45 12.50
C LYS A 223 24.01 16.38 13.56
N PRO A 224 25.29 16.00 13.73
CA PRO A 224 25.67 15.01 14.74
C PRO A 224 25.20 15.33 16.16
N ALA A 225 25.14 16.62 16.52
CA ALA A 225 24.68 17.08 17.84
C ALA A 225 23.19 16.78 18.11
N ASP A 226 22.36 16.74 17.06
CA ASP A 226 20.91 16.56 17.16
C ASP A 226 20.49 15.11 16.86
N ALA A 227 21.41 14.26 16.39
CA ALA A 227 21.12 12.88 15.97
C ALA A 227 20.45 12.03 17.05
N SER A 228 20.86 12.17 18.32
CA SER A 228 20.28 11.43 19.45
C SER A 228 18.81 11.80 19.69
N ALA A 229 18.47 13.08 19.54
CA ALA A 229 17.11 13.56 19.71
C ALA A 229 16.20 13.02 18.59
N PHE A 230 16.65 13.05 17.32
CA PHE A 230 15.91 12.46 16.20
C PHE A 230 15.73 10.94 16.37
N ALA A 231 16.76 10.24 16.83
CA ALA A 231 16.69 8.81 17.12
C ALA A 231 15.67 8.49 18.23
N ALA A 232 15.59 9.31 19.28
CA ALA A 232 14.63 9.14 20.36
C ALA A 232 13.16 9.33 19.87
N VAL A 233 12.92 10.33 19.00
CA VAL A 233 11.60 10.50 18.37
C VAL A 233 11.23 9.29 17.51
N GLN A 234 12.18 8.76 16.74
CA GLN A 234 11.98 7.57 15.93
C GLN A 234 11.65 6.34 16.78
N ALA A 235 12.39 6.11 17.86
CA ALA A 235 12.16 5.00 18.77
C ALA A 235 10.77 5.06 19.42
N ASN A 236 10.31 6.27 19.81
CA ASN A 236 8.96 6.46 20.31
C ASN A 236 7.91 6.16 19.24
N MET A 237 8.13 6.57 17.99
CA MET A 237 7.19 6.27 16.90
C MET A 237 7.09 4.76 16.66
N GLN A 238 8.22 4.05 16.66
CA GLN A 238 8.25 2.59 16.55
C GLN A 238 7.50 1.92 17.70
N TYR A 239 7.74 2.36 18.94
CA TYR A 239 7.02 1.86 20.11
C TYR A 239 5.49 2.02 19.97
N VAL A 240 5.03 3.16 19.46
CA VAL A 240 3.59 3.39 19.25
C VAL A 240 3.00 2.46 18.18
N LEU A 241 3.77 2.12 17.15
CA LEU A 241 3.35 1.17 16.12
C LEU A 241 3.25 -0.25 16.67
N ASP A 242 4.16 -0.65 17.57
CA ASP A 242 4.10 -1.93 18.26
C ASP A 242 2.92 -2.01 19.26
N PHE A 243 2.49 -0.87 19.81
CA PHE A 243 1.45 -0.79 20.84
C PHE A 243 0.34 0.25 20.50
N PRO A 244 -0.43 0.05 19.42
CA PRO A 244 -1.41 1.02 18.93
C PRO A 244 -2.55 1.32 19.88
N VAL A 245 -2.81 0.46 20.87
CA VAL A 245 -3.86 0.68 21.89
C VAL A 245 -3.69 2.05 22.57
N GLN A 246 -2.45 2.51 22.70
CA GLN A 246 -2.12 3.81 23.29
C GLN A 246 -2.57 5.00 22.44
N THR A 247 -2.80 4.80 21.14
CA THR A 247 -3.21 5.86 20.19
C THR A 247 -4.70 6.22 20.27
N GLY A 248 -5.49 5.50 21.07
CA GLY A 248 -6.94 5.70 21.19
C GLY A 248 -7.75 5.29 19.96
N VAL A 249 -7.12 4.70 18.93
CA VAL A 249 -7.82 4.10 17.79
C VAL A 249 -8.26 2.70 18.17
N ASN A 250 -9.54 2.40 17.94
CA ASN A 250 -10.09 1.06 18.14
C ASN A 250 -9.67 0.15 16.99
N ILE A 251 -8.40 -0.25 16.99
CA ILE A 251 -7.83 -1.29 16.13
C ILE A 251 -7.74 -2.56 16.97
N GLU A 252 -8.28 -3.65 16.41
CA GLU A 252 -8.06 -4.98 16.97
C GLU A 252 -6.57 -5.30 16.89
N VAL A 253 -6.00 -5.72 18.02
CA VAL A 253 -4.61 -6.14 18.18
C VAL A 253 -4.60 -7.65 18.40
N PRO A 254 -3.78 -8.43 17.66
CA PRO A 254 -2.90 -8.06 16.54
C PRO A 254 -3.63 -7.43 15.34
N TYR A 255 -2.91 -6.57 14.61
CA TYR A 255 -3.44 -5.79 13.50
C TYR A 255 -4.13 -6.67 12.46
N LEU A 256 -5.41 -6.43 12.21
CA LEU A 256 -6.13 -6.96 11.04
C LEU A 256 -6.05 -8.48 10.86
N SER A 257 -6.46 -9.24 11.88
CA SER A 257 -6.61 -10.70 11.80
C SER A 257 -7.60 -11.17 10.72
N ASN A 258 -8.45 -10.27 10.21
CA ASN A 258 -9.07 -10.38 8.90
C ASN A 258 -9.02 -9.01 8.21
N VAL A 259 -8.84 -9.00 6.89
CA VAL A 259 -8.83 -7.77 6.11
C VAL A 259 -10.25 -7.23 6.00
N THR A 260 -10.46 -6.04 6.57
CA THR A 260 -11.70 -5.28 6.44
C THR A 260 -11.41 -3.86 5.99
N ALA A 261 -12.35 -3.24 5.26
CA ALA A 261 -12.17 -1.87 4.78
C ALA A 261 -12.00 -0.83 5.90
N LYS A 262 -12.73 -1.00 7.01
CA LYS A 262 -12.58 -0.16 8.19
C LYS A 262 -11.21 -0.36 8.83
N GLY A 263 -10.80 -1.61 9.02
CA GLY A 263 -9.53 -1.91 9.67
C GLY A 263 -8.30 -1.44 8.87
N LEU A 264 -8.32 -1.59 7.53
CA LEU A 264 -7.27 -1.03 6.67
C LEU A 264 -7.21 0.50 6.79
N TYR A 265 -8.36 1.17 6.80
CA TYR A 265 -8.44 2.61 7.00
C TYR A 265 -7.88 3.05 8.36
N ASP A 266 -8.28 2.37 9.44
CA ASP A 266 -7.83 2.69 10.79
C ASP A 266 -6.31 2.49 10.92
N LEU A 267 -5.77 1.41 10.35
CA LEU A 267 -4.33 1.16 10.29
C LEU A 267 -3.58 2.26 9.52
N GLY A 268 -4.12 2.69 8.37
CA GLY A 268 -3.56 3.81 7.62
C GLY A 268 -3.56 5.10 8.45
N CYS A 269 -4.60 5.33 9.25
CA CYS A 269 -4.66 6.48 10.16
C CYS A 269 -3.65 6.38 11.30
N VAL A 270 -3.38 5.19 11.85
CA VAL A 270 -2.34 5.01 12.86
C VAL A 270 -0.98 5.41 12.31
N LEU A 271 -0.61 4.88 11.15
CA LEU A 271 0.69 5.12 10.54
C LEU A 271 0.87 6.57 10.08
N ALA A 272 -0.15 7.15 9.44
CA ALA A 272 -0.03 8.49 8.86
C ALA A 272 -0.28 9.64 9.86
N VAL A 273 -1.04 9.40 10.94
CA VAL A 273 -1.52 10.49 11.82
C VAL A 273 -1.33 10.18 13.29
N ARG A 274 -1.82 9.05 13.80
CA ARG A 274 -1.94 8.85 15.25
C ARG A 274 -0.63 8.49 15.93
N ALA A 275 0.23 7.73 15.27
CA ALA A 275 1.57 7.44 15.77
C ALA A 275 2.35 8.76 16.00
N ARG A 276 2.23 9.70 15.05
CA ARG A 276 2.74 11.06 15.19
C ARG A 276 2.12 11.78 16.39
N GLU A 277 0.79 11.86 16.46
CA GLU A 277 0.11 12.64 17.51
C GLU A 277 0.49 12.17 18.91
N TYR A 278 0.51 10.86 19.13
CA TYR A 278 0.92 10.28 20.39
C TYR A 278 2.41 10.55 20.69
N THR A 279 3.28 10.34 19.70
CA THR A 279 4.73 10.59 19.87
C THR A 279 5.00 12.04 20.26
N MET A 280 4.33 13.00 19.60
CA MET A 280 4.46 14.42 19.94
C MET A 280 3.95 14.72 21.36
N GLN A 281 2.81 14.16 21.77
CA GLN A 281 2.30 14.32 23.14
C GLN A 281 3.29 13.77 24.18
N HIS A 282 3.86 12.60 23.93
CA HIS A 282 4.83 11.98 24.82
C HIS A 282 6.10 12.82 24.95
N ILE A 283 6.63 13.32 23.83
CA ILE A 283 7.81 14.20 23.81
C ILE A 283 7.54 15.49 24.59
N ASP A 284 6.38 16.11 24.41
CA ASP A 284 6.01 17.34 25.11
C ASP A 284 5.94 17.13 26.63
N VAL A 285 5.42 15.98 27.08
CA VAL A 285 5.31 15.63 28.51
C VAL A 285 6.68 15.31 29.12
N VAL A 286 7.52 14.55 28.43
CA VAL A 286 8.80 14.08 28.98
C VAL A 286 9.89 15.15 28.91
N ASN A 287 9.93 15.96 27.85
CA ASN A 287 11.02 16.90 27.59
C ASN A 287 10.67 18.38 27.84
N GLY A 288 9.42 18.69 28.23
CA GLY A 288 9.03 20.05 28.65
C GLY A 288 8.89 21.10 27.54
N GLN A 289 9.32 20.80 26.31
CA GLN A 289 8.98 21.44 25.02
C GLN A 289 9.64 20.63 23.89
N GLY A 290 8.89 20.12 22.92
CA GLY A 290 9.46 19.34 21.82
C GLY A 290 10.33 20.18 20.88
N GLU A 291 11.67 20.04 20.97
CA GLU A 291 12.61 20.62 20.00
C GLU A 291 12.43 20.05 18.60
N ILE A 292 11.98 18.79 18.49
CA ILE A 292 11.74 18.11 17.23
C ILE A 292 10.24 17.97 17.00
N VAL A 293 9.81 18.38 15.81
CA VAL A 293 8.41 18.23 15.37
C VAL A 293 8.34 17.25 14.22
N ILE A 294 7.48 16.25 14.39
CA ILE A 294 7.01 15.40 13.29
C ILE A 294 5.96 16.18 12.49
N LYS A 295 6.19 16.34 11.19
CA LYS A 295 5.28 17.04 10.28
C LYS A 295 3.98 16.26 10.07
N LYS A 296 2.90 16.95 9.68
CA LYS A 296 1.63 16.30 9.34
C LYS A 296 1.77 15.52 8.02
N HIS A 297 0.99 14.45 7.86
CA HIS A 297 1.00 13.59 6.65
C HIS A 297 1.00 14.39 5.35
N LYS A 298 0.05 15.33 5.17
CA LYS A 298 -0.03 16.20 3.99
C LYS A 298 1.29 16.93 3.71
N SER A 299 1.94 17.47 4.74
CA SER A 299 3.21 18.18 4.60
C SER A 299 4.36 17.22 4.27
N CYS A 300 4.36 16.00 4.84
CA CYS A 300 5.32 14.95 4.45
C CYS A 300 5.19 14.60 2.96
N MET A 301 3.96 14.44 2.46
CA MET A 301 3.71 14.13 1.04
C MET A 301 4.14 15.28 0.10
N ASN A 302 3.86 16.53 0.48
CA ASN A 302 4.33 17.69 -0.27
C ASN A 302 5.86 17.71 -0.36
N TRP A 303 6.52 17.39 0.75
CA TRP A 303 7.98 17.34 0.83
C TRP A 303 8.58 16.17 0.03
N LEU A 304 7.96 14.99 0.07
CA LEU A 304 8.31 13.86 -0.79
C LEU A 304 8.32 14.29 -2.27
N GLY A 305 7.26 14.96 -2.72
CA GLY A 305 7.19 15.48 -4.09
C GLY A 305 8.32 16.47 -4.42
N CYS A 306 8.79 17.27 -3.46
CA CYS A 306 9.97 18.12 -3.64
C CYS A 306 11.26 17.30 -3.78
N ILE A 307 11.46 16.29 -2.93
CA ILE A 307 12.63 15.39 -2.99
C ILE A 307 12.68 14.68 -4.35
N GLU A 308 11.57 14.10 -4.79
CA GLU A 308 11.47 13.37 -6.05
C GLU A 308 11.77 14.25 -7.27
N ARG A 309 11.20 15.46 -7.31
CA ARG A 309 11.51 16.44 -8.37
C ARG A 309 13.00 16.79 -8.38
N GLY A 310 13.59 17.05 -7.21
CA GLY A 310 15.02 17.34 -7.09
C GLY A 310 15.92 16.18 -7.53
N ARG A 311 15.55 14.94 -7.21
CA ARG A 311 16.26 13.73 -7.69
C ARG A 311 16.18 13.61 -9.21
N ALA A 312 14.98 13.75 -9.79
CA ALA A 312 14.79 13.67 -11.24
C ALA A 312 15.60 14.73 -11.99
N GLU A 313 15.64 15.96 -11.48
CA GLU A 313 16.42 17.04 -12.08
C GLU A 313 17.93 16.77 -12.02
N ARG A 314 18.44 16.26 -10.90
CA ARG A 314 19.86 15.86 -10.79
C ARG A 314 20.22 14.75 -11.76
N THR A 315 19.37 13.75 -11.92
CA THR A 315 19.57 12.67 -12.90
C THR A 315 19.61 13.21 -14.33
N LYS A 316 18.70 14.13 -14.68
CA LYS A 316 18.70 14.80 -15.99
C LYS A 316 19.98 15.61 -16.23
N ARG A 317 20.41 16.40 -15.24
CA ARG A 317 21.66 17.20 -15.34
C ARG A 317 22.88 16.29 -15.48
N LYS A 318 22.94 15.17 -14.74
CA LYS A 318 24.02 14.20 -14.87
C LYS A 318 24.02 13.52 -16.24
N ALA A 319 22.85 13.14 -16.76
CA ALA A 319 22.73 12.57 -18.10
C ALA A 319 23.15 13.57 -19.20
N ALA A 320 22.75 14.84 -19.08
CA ALA A 320 23.15 15.89 -20.02
C ALA A 320 24.66 16.17 -19.97
N LYS A 321 25.25 16.20 -18.77
CA LYS A 321 26.70 16.38 -18.60
C LYS A 321 27.47 15.19 -19.20
N ASN A 322 27.03 13.96 -18.94
CA ASN A 322 27.65 12.77 -19.51
C ASN A 322 27.52 12.71 -21.03
N ALA A 323 26.40 13.18 -21.61
CA ALA A 323 26.23 13.24 -23.06
C ALA A 323 27.16 14.28 -23.70
N ALA A 324 27.30 15.44 -23.07
CA ALA A 324 28.23 16.49 -23.54
C ALA A 324 29.70 16.03 -23.46
N GLU A 325 30.10 15.31 -22.40
CA GLU A 325 31.46 14.77 -22.27
C GLU A 325 31.78 13.67 -23.32
N VAL A 326 30.76 12.94 -23.80
CA VAL A 326 30.91 11.97 -24.90
C VAL A 326 31.04 12.67 -26.25
N GLU A 327 30.27 13.73 -26.49
CA GLU A 327 30.38 14.53 -27.72
C GLU A 327 31.71 15.30 -27.81
N GLU A 328 32.27 15.76 -26.67
CA GLU A 328 33.61 16.38 -26.63
C GLU A 328 34.73 15.34 -26.84
N GLY A 329 34.59 14.13 -26.30
CA GLY A 329 35.56 13.04 -26.51
C GLY A 329 35.61 12.51 -27.95
N GLU A 330 34.48 12.49 -28.66
CA GLU A 330 34.42 12.12 -30.08
C GLU A 330 34.97 13.21 -31.02
N GLN A 331 35.06 14.46 -30.57
CA GLN A 331 35.66 15.56 -31.35
C GLN A 331 37.18 15.66 -31.20
N GLU A 332 37.77 15.14 -30.11
CA GLU A 332 39.23 15.11 -29.91
C GLU A 332 39.92 13.91 -30.60
N GLU A 333 39.17 12.89 -31.05
CA GLU A 333 39.69 11.72 -31.80
C GLU A 333 39.61 11.84 -33.34
N LEU A 334 39.22 13.00 -33.88
CA LEU A 334 39.17 13.31 -35.33
C LEU A 334 40.31 14.25 -35.77
#